data_AF-A0A7S4BC71-F1
#
_entry.id   AF-A0A7S4BC71-F1
#
_cell.length_a   1.000
_cell.length_b   1.000
_cell.length_c   1.000
_cell.angle_alpha   90.00
_cell.angle_beta   90.00
_cell.angle_gamma   90.00
#
_symmetry.space_group_name_H-M   'P 1'
#
loop_
_entity.id
_entity.type
_entity.pdbx_description
1 polymer ?
#
loop_
_entity_poly.entity_id
_entity_poly.type
_entity_poly.pdbx_seq_one_letter_code
_entity_poly.pdbx_strand_id
1 'polypeptide(L)'
;MAAAPNAISKSMAYVCASFSPDLQHLLLLLLATPTPGGGPTVHDAVALVSGRMMTRVSQTQCLVDALQTELSKEMENGRLLRLLAKLQFVKERQVLGDDTEWGEHSDRYLLRLFSDAVFQQVDEEGRPVVDFAQLVNNFNKLDVGHEGRVLLSGQNDGALLLVSFRDIKAVLERSFEEITALADERGPS
;
A
#
# COMPACT_ATOMS: atom_id res chain seq x y z
N MET A 1 25.22 45.10 -9.96
CA MET A 1 24.31 46.26 -9.90
C MET A 1 23.87 46.41 -8.45
N ALA A 2 24.54 47.24 -7.66
CA ALA A 2 24.26 47.39 -6.23
C ALA A 2 22.94 48.16 -6.05
N ALA A 3 21.98 47.57 -5.33
CA ALA A 3 20.76 48.27 -4.95
C ALA A 3 21.12 49.51 -4.09
N ALA A 4 20.44 50.63 -4.32
CA ALA A 4 20.72 51.86 -3.58
C ALA A 4 20.60 51.61 -2.06
N PRO A 5 21.57 52.04 -1.24
CA PRO A 5 21.61 51.72 0.20
C PRO A 5 20.35 52.15 0.95
N ASN A 6 19.64 53.19 0.46
CA ASN A 6 18.37 53.67 1.02
C ASN A 6 17.18 52.72 0.81
N ALA A 7 17.22 51.85 -0.21
CA ALA A 7 16.15 50.88 -0.47
C ALA A 7 16.23 49.71 0.53
N ILE A 8 17.44 49.27 0.87
CA ILE A 8 17.67 48.17 1.83
C ILE A 8 17.19 48.55 3.22
N SER A 9 17.47 49.79 3.67
CA SER A 9 17.04 50.28 4.99
C SER A 9 15.51 50.32 5.13
N LYS A 10 14.80 50.73 4.08
CA LYS A 10 13.32 50.75 4.06
C LYS A 10 12.74 49.34 4.06
N SER A 11 13.32 48.42 3.28
CA SER A 11 12.92 47.01 3.27
C SER A 11 13.17 46.32 4.60
N MET A 12 14.30 46.60 5.27
CA MET A 12 14.60 46.07 6.61
C MET A 12 13.61 46.59 7.66
N ALA A 13 13.23 47.88 7.62
CA ALA A 13 12.21 48.43 8.52
C ALA A 13 10.84 47.73 8.36
N TYR A 14 10.46 47.39 7.12
CA TYR A 14 9.25 46.63 6.85
C TYR A 14 9.33 45.19 7.41
N VAL A 15 10.47 44.52 7.22
CA VAL A 15 10.70 43.18 7.77
C VAL A 15 10.66 43.19 9.30
N CYS A 16 11.21 44.22 9.93
CA CYS A 16 11.17 44.38 11.39
C CYS A 16 9.75 44.51 11.94
N ALA A 17 8.85 45.15 11.19
CA ALA A 17 7.46 45.33 11.59
C ALA A 17 6.60 44.07 11.34
N SER A 18 6.96 43.22 10.38
CA SER A 18 6.07 42.17 9.85
C SER A 18 6.51 40.74 10.18
N PHE A 19 7.78 40.51 10.53
CA PHE A 19 8.33 39.16 10.71
C PHE A 19 9.10 38.99 12.02
N SER A 20 9.31 37.72 12.38
CA SER A 20 10.04 37.32 13.58
C SER A 20 11.46 37.88 13.66
N PRO A 21 11.97 38.17 14.87
CA PRO A 21 13.33 38.67 15.07
C PRO A 21 14.41 37.74 14.50
N ASP A 22 14.20 36.42 14.50
CA ASP A 22 15.15 35.45 13.92
C ASP A 22 15.37 35.67 12.41
N LEU A 23 14.32 36.05 11.68
CA LEU A 23 14.41 36.35 10.25
C LEU A 23 15.21 37.63 10.02
N GLN A 24 15.03 38.62 10.90
CA GLN A 24 15.77 39.88 10.86
C GLN A 24 17.27 39.61 11.09
N HIS A 25 17.62 38.81 12.11
CA HIS A 25 18.99 38.43 12.39
C HIS A 25 19.62 37.61 11.26
N LEU A 26 18.87 36.68 10.65
CA LEU A 26 19.34 35.92 9.50
C LEU A 26 19.61 36.82 8.28
N LEU A 27 18.70 37.77 7.99
CA LEU A 27 18.89 38.70 6.87
C LEU A 27 20.08 39.62 7.09
N LEU A 28 20.28 40.13 8.31
CA LEU A 28 21.47 40.92 8.66
C LEU A 28 22.75 40.11 8.51
N LEU A 29 22.75 38.84 8.91
CA LEU A 29 23.88 37.93 8.77
C LEU A 29 24.20 37.64 7.29
N LEU A 30 23.18 37.48 6.43
CA LEU A 30 23.36 37.25 4.99
C LEU A 30 23.76 38.51 4.21
N LEU A 31 23.35 39.71 4.67
CA LEU A 31 23.69 40.99 4.05
C LEU A 31 25.03 41.57 4.54
N ALA A 32 25.65 40.95 5.56
CA ALA A 32 26.92 41.41 6.11
C ALA A 32 28.03 41.31 5.05
N THR A 33 28.74 42.41 4.82
CA THR A 33 29.93 42.43 3.95
C THR A 33 31.09 41.72 4.63
N PRO A 34 31.85 40.86 3.93
CA PRO A 34 32.95 40.11 4.55
C PRO A 34 34.02 41.06 5.09
N THR A 35 34.21 41.05 6.41
CA THR A 35 35.26 41.79 7.11
C THR A 35 36.59 41.04 7.08
N PRO A 36 37.74 41.75 7.14
CA PRO A 36 39.08 41.14 7.01
C PRO A 36 39.50 40.18 8.16
N GLY A 37 38.63 39.95 9.15
CA GLY A 37 38.83 38.99 10.26
C GLY A 37 38.02 37.69 10.14
N GLY A 38 37.37 37.45 8.99
CA GLY A 38 36.48 36.31 8.76
C GLY A 38 35.03 36.76 8.60
N GLY A 39 34.36 36.28 7.56
CA GLY A 39 32.94 36.55 7.29
C GLY A 39 32.03 35.57 8.03
N PRO A 40 30.71 35.85 8.06
CA PRO A 40 29.72 34.92 8.62
C PRO A 40 29.78 33.58 7.89
N THR A 41 29.71 32.48 8.65
CA THR A 41 29.76 31.13 8.11
C THR A 41 28.36 30.51 8.01
N VAL A 42 28.24 29.45 7.22
CA VAL A 42 26.97 28.68 7.12
C VAL A 42 26.56 28.12 8.48
N HIS A 43 27.51 27.78 9.36
CA HIS A 43 27.23 27.27 10.69
C HIS A 43 26.52 28.30 11.58
N ASP A 44 26.84 29.59 11.43
CA ASP A 44 26.20 30.67 12.19
C ASP A 44 24.73 30.86 11.76
N ALA A 45 24.46 30.76 10.46
CA ALA A 45 23.10 30.76 9.92
C ALA A 45 22.30 29.53 10.36
N VAL A 46 22.93 28.34 10.37
CA VAL A 46 22.32 27.10 10.84
C VAL A 46 22.00 27.19 12.32
N ALA A 47 22.86 27.77 13.16
CA ALA A 47 22.59 27.95 14.58
C ALA A 47 21.33 28.80 14.83
N LEU A 48 21.17 29.91 14.10
CA LEU A 48 20.00 30.79 14.19
C LEU A 48 18.68 30.12 13.76
N VAL A 49 18.73 29.22 12.79
CA VAL A 49 17.52 28.57 12.23
C VAL A 49 17.33 27.15 12.76
N SER A 50 18.27 26.62 13.55
CA SER A 50 18.32 25.22 14.01
C SER A 50 17.01 24.72 14.61
N GLY A 51 16.37 25.48 15.51
CA GLY A 51 15.08 25.10 16.09
C GLY A 51 13.95 24.97 15.07
N ARG A 52 13.92 25.87 14.07
CA ARG A 52 12.96 25.79 12.95
C ARG A 52 13.31 24.65 12.00
N MET A 53 14.60 24.41 11.74
CA MET A 53 15.06 23.27 10.96
C MET A 53 14.62 21.95 11.60
N MET A 54 14.79 21.79 12.93
CA MET A 54 14.34 20.60 13.64
C MET A 54 12.82 20.41 13.56
N THR A 55 12.05 21.50 13.64
CA THR A 55 10.60 21.45 13.41
C THR A 55 10.28 20.97 11.98
N ARG A 56 11.01 21.47 10.97
CA ARG A 56 10.84 21.02 9.58
C ARG A 56 11.24 19.56 9.40
N VAL A 57 12.33 19.11 10.01
CA VAL A 57 12.75 17.70 9.98
C VAL A 57 11.66 16.81 10.58
N SER A 58 11.11 17.18 11.74
CA SER A 58 10.01 16.44 12.38
C SER A 58 8.75 16.39 11.50
N GLN A 59 8.37 17.52 10.88
CA GLN A 59 7.24 17.55 9.93
C GLN A 59 7.47 16.65 8.72
N THR A 60 8.68 16.66 8.16
CA THR A 60 9.04 15.78 7.04
C THR A 60 9.02 14.32 7.45
N GLN A 61 9.50 13.97 8.66
CA GLN A 61 9.43 12.60 9.19
C GLN A 61 7.98 12.13 9.35
N CYS A 62 7.11 12.97 9.92
CA CYS A 62 5.69 12.64 10.03
C CYS A 62 5.03 12.41 8.66
N LEU A 63 5.42 13.19 7.64
CA LEU A 63 4.96 12.97 6.26
C LEU A 63 5.48 11.64 5.71
N VAL A 64 6.74 11.31 5.95
CA VAL A 64 7.33 10.02 5.54
C VAL A 64 6.59 8.86 6.18
N ASP A 65 6.29 8.91 7.48
CA ASP A 65 5.54 7.86 8.18
C ASP A 65 4.13 7.67 7.60
N ALA A 66 3.45 8.79 7.27
CA ALA A 66 2.14 8.75 6.62
C ALA A 66 2.23 8.11 5.22
N LEU A 67 3.22 8.51 4.42
CA LEU A 67 3.44 7.94 3.08
C LEU A 67 3.81 6.45 3.14
N GLN A 68 4.62 6.03 4.11
CA GLN A 68 4.97 4.63 4.33
C GLN A 68 3.74 3.79 4.72
N THR A 69 2.84 4.37 5.51
CA THR A 69 1.58 3.71 5.88
C THR A 69 0.69 3.48 4.65
N GLU A 70 0.50 4.51 3.81
CA GLU A 70 -0.28 4.37 2.57
C GLU A 70 0.39 3.43 1.58
N LEU A 71 1.71 3.50 1.43
CA LEU A 71 2.46 2.58 0.59
C LEU A 71 2.29 1.12 1.04
N SER A 72 2.29 0.85 2.35
CA SER A 72 2.11 -0.49 2.89
C SER A 72 0.73 -1.04 2.55
N LYS A 73 -0.33 -0.21 2.63
CA LYS A 73 -1.70 -0.58 2.23
C LYS A 73 -1.78 -0.89 0.73
N GLU A 74 -1.15 -0.06 -0.12
CA GLU A 74 -1.14 -0.29 -1.57
C GLU A 74 -0.37 -1.55 -1.97
N MET A 75 0.72 -1.88 -1.26
CA MET A 75 1.42 -3.14 -1.46
C MET A 75 0.54 -4.35 -1.12
N GLU A 76 -0.21 -4.28 -0.02
CA GLU A 76 -1.18 -5.31 0.37
C GLU A 76 -2.30 -5.44 -0.67
N ASN A 77 -2.90 -4.33 -1.10
CA ASN A 77 -3.89 -4.28 -2.18
C ASN A 77 -3.36 -4.95 -3.46
N GLY A 78 -2.11 -4.70 -3.83
CA GLY A 78 -1.48 -5.35 -4.99
C GLY A 78 -1.34 -6.86 -4.84
N ARG A 79 -1.07 -7.38 -3.64
CA ARG A 79 -1.02 -8.82 -3.37
C ARG A 79 -2.42 -9.45 -3.44
N LEU A 80 -3.39 -8.82 -2.79
CA LEU A 80 -4.80 -9.24 -2.80
C LEU A 80 -5.38 -9.25 -4.21
N LEU A 81 -5.12 -8.22 -5.01
CA LEU A 81 -5.55 -8.13 -6.41
C LEU A 81 -5.01 -9.30 -7.25
N ARG A 82 -3.72 -9.63 -7.11
CA ARG A 82 -3.14 -10.79 -7.81
C ARG A 82 -3.79 -12.10 -7.37
N LEU A 83 -4.06 -12.26 -6.08
CA LEU A 83 -4.69 -13.46 -5.53
C LEU A 83 -6.15 -13.61 -5.99
N LEU A 84 -6.90 -12.51 -6.00
CA LEU A 84 -8.25 -12.43 -6.58
C LEU A 84 -8.25 -12.80 -8.06
N ALA A 85 -7.33 -12.23 -8.84
CA ALA A 85 -7.21 -12.54 -10.27
C ALA A 85 -6.92 -14.03 -10.50
N LYS A 86 -5.96 -14.62 -9.76
CA LYS A 86 -5.68 -16.07 -9.82
C LYS A 86 -6.93 -16.89 -9.50
N LEU A 87 -7.65 -16.54 -8.44
CA LEU A 87 -8.87 -17.24 -8.04
C LEU A 87 -9.93 -17.18 -9.14
N GLN A 88 -10.11 -16.03 -9.79
CA GLN A 88 -11.09 -15.91 -10.88
C GLN A 88 -10.71 -16.70 -12.13
N PHE A 89 -9.43 -16.66 -12.55
CA PHE A 89 -8.94 -17.46 -13.68
C PHE A 89 -9.15 -18.96 -13.47
N VAL A 90 -9.11 -19.41 -12.22
CA VAL A 90 -9.35 -20.82 -11.87
C VAL A 90 -10.85 -21.11 -11.73
N LYS A 91 -11.60 -20.26 -11.01
CA LYS A 91 -13.00 -20.50 -10.65
C LYS A 91 -13.91 -20.62 -11.88
N GLU A 92 -13.74 -19.73 -12.85
CA GLU A 92 -14.65 -19.60 -14.00
C GLU A 92 -14.34 -20.60 -15.12
N ARG A 93 -13.20 -21.29 -15.07
CA ARG A 93 -12.74 -22.17 -16.14
C ARG A 93 -13.31 -23.58 -15.98
N GLN A 94 -14.12 -24.00 -16.96
CA GLN A 94 -14.70 -25.35 -17.01
C GLN A 94 -13.80 -26.33 -17.77
N VAL A 95 -13.18 -25.88 -18.86
CA VAL A 95 -12.37 -26.71 -19.78
C VAL A 95 -10.92 -26.23 -19.76
N LEU A 96 -9.97 -27.16 -19.78
CA LEU A 96 -8.54 -26.86 -19.92
C LEU A 96 -7.88 -27.84 -20.90
N GLY A 97 -7.48 -27.34 -22.08
CA GLY A 97 -6.94 -28.18 -23.14
C GLY A 97 -7.99 -29.18 -23.64
N ASP A 98 -7.64 -30.46 -23.60
CA ASP A 98 -8.54 -31.57 -23.96
C ASP A 98 -9.38 -32.07 -22.77
N ASP A 99 -9.14 -31.56 -21.56
CA ASP A 99 -9.92 -31.92 -20.36
C ASP A 99 -11.17 -31.05 -20.24
N THR A 100 -12.31 -31.62 -20.62
CA THR A 100 -13.63 -30.98 -20.56
C THR A 100 -14.24 -30.91 -19.16
N GLU A 101 -13.72 -31.69 -18.21
CA GLU A 101 -14.21 -31.75 -16.82
C GLU A 101 -13.20 -31.14 -15.84
N TRP A 102 -12.20 -30.41 -16.34
CA TRP A 102 -11.15 -29.82 -15.53
C TRP A 102 -11.69 -28.99 -14.35
N GLY A 103 -12.75 -28.21 -14.58
CA GLY A 103 -13.42 -27.41 -13.55
C GLY A 103 -14.32 -28.19 -12.58
N GLU A 104 -14.59 -29.47 -12.83
CA GLU A 104 -15.40 -30.36 -11.98
C GLU A 104 -14.54 -31.25 -11.06
N HIS A 105 -13.22 -31.26 -11.24
CA HIS A 105 -12.32 -31.99 -10.35
C HIS A 105 -12.46 -31.51 -8.88
N SER A 106 -12.43 -32.46 -7.94
CA SER A 106 -12.72 -32.24 -6.51
C SER A 106 -11.91 -31.12 -5.88
N ASP A 107 -10.66 -30.94 -6.30
CA ASP A 107 -9.77 -29.95 -5.73
C ASP A 107 -10.23 -28.53 -6.12
N ARG A 108 -10.90 -28.35 -7.26
CA ARG A 108 -11.31 -27.02 -7.74
C ARG A 108 -12.67 -26.65 -7.16
N TYR A 109 -13.46 -27.66 -6.82
CA TYR A 109 -14.65 -27.50 -5.99
C TYR A 109 -14.30 -26.82 -4.65
N LEU A 110 -13.16 -27.15 -4.02
CA LEU A 110 -12.68 -26.44 -2.82
C LEU A 110 -12.56 -24.93 -3.04
N LEU A 111 -11.99 -24.49 -4.16
CA LEU A 111 -11.81 -23.07 -4.48
C LEU A 111 -13.14 -22.36 -4.78
N ARG A 112 -14.10 -23.08 -5.38
CA ARG A 112 -15.46 -22.60 -5.58
C ARG A 112 -16.15 -22.36 -4.24
N LEU A 113 -16.11 -23.33 -3.34
CA LEU A 113 -16.66 -23.20 -2.00
C LEU A 113 -16.00 -22.08 -1.19
N PHE A 114 -14.67 -21.93 -1.28
CA PHE A 114 -13.97 -20.83 -0.64
C PHE A 114 -14.44 -19.48 -1.19
N SER A 115 -14.58 -19.35 -2.51
CA SER A 115 -15.09 -18.14 -3.14
C SER A 115 -16.51 -17.84 -2.64
N ASP A 116 -17.40 -18.81 -2.61
CA ASP A 116 -18.78 -18.59 -2.19
C ASP A 116 -18.86 -18.22 -0.70
N ALA A 117 -18.07 -18.86 0.17
CA ALA A 117 -17.99 -18.52 1.59
C ALA A 117 -17.50 -17.08 1.85
N VAL A 118 -16.71 -16.50 0.93
CA VAL A 118 -16.12 -15.17 1.08
C VAL A 118 -16.95 -14.08 0.40
N PHE A 119 -17.55 -14.35 -0.77
CA PHE A 119 -18.28 -13.35 -1.56
C PHE A 119 -19.81 -13.46 -1.46
N GLN A 120 -20.35 -14.60 -1.05
CA GLN A 120 -21.80 -14.85 -0.95
C GLN A 120 -22.23 -14.98 0.51
N GLN A 121 -21.73 -14.10 1.36
CA GLN A 121 -22.11 -14.07 2.77
C GLN A 121 -23.56 -13.63 2.92
N VAL A 122 -24.28 -14.29 3.82
CA VAL A 122 -25.67 -13.97 4.18
C VAL A 122 -25.81 -13.91 5.69
N ASP A 123 -26.71 -13.05 6.19
CA ASP A 123 -27.04 -12.97 7.61
C ASP A 123 -28.08 -14.04 8.02
N GLU A 124 -28.50 -14.01 9.29
CA GLU A 124 -29.48 -14.96 9.84
C GLU A 124 -30.85 -14.89 9.13
N GLU A 125 -31.17 -13.75 8.51
CA GLU A 125 -32.38 -13.56 7.70
C GLU A 125 -32.18 -13.85 6.21
N GLY A 126 -30.99 -14.31 5.80
CA GLY A 126 -30.64 -14.62 4.42
C GLY A 126 -30.37 -13.40 3.54
N ARG A 127 -30.17 -12.21 4.13
CA ARG A 127 -29.83 -10.99 3.38
C ARG A 127 -28.34 -10.96 3.07
N PRO A 128 -27.93 -10.48 1.88
CA PRO A 128 -26.52 -10.44 1.49
C PRO A 128 -25.72 -9.49 2.40
N VAL A 129 -24.58 -9.97 2.87
CA VAL A 129 -23.64 -9.21 3.70
C VAL A 129 -22.40 -8.86 2.88
N VAL A 130 -22.01 -7.59 2.92
CA VAL A 130 -20.79 -7.09 2.27
C VAL A 130 -19.82 -6.60 3.35
N ASP A 131 -18.90 -7.47 3.77
CA ASP A 131 -17.87 -7.16 4.77
C ASP A 131 -16.46 -7.24 4.16
N PHE A 132 -15.90 -6.05 3.86
CA PHE A 132 -14.54 -5.93 3.34
C PHE A 132 -13.46 -6.29 4.37
N ALA A 133 -13.70 -6.12 5.66
CA ALA A 133 -12.72 -6.46 6.69
C ALA A 133 -12.54 -7.99 6.75
N GLN A 134 -13.65 -8.72 6.70
CA GLN A 134 -13.61 -10.19 6.66
C GLN A 134 -13.04 -10.70 5.33
N LEU A 135 -13.36 -10.05 4.21
CA LEU A 135 -12.76 -10.32 2.89
C LEU A 135 -11.23 -10.23 2.96
N VAL A 136 -10.70 -9.07 3.37
CA VAL A 136 -9.26 -8.80 3.45
C VAL A 136 -8.58 -9.77 4.42
N ASN A 137 -9.18 -10.04 5.58
CA ASN A 137 -8.65 -11.00 6.56
C ASN A 137 -8.54 -12.42 5.98
N ASN A 138 -9.56 -12.90 5.28
CA ASN A 138 -9.54 -14.22 4.64
C ASN A 138 -8.47 -14.31 3.54
N PHE A 139 -8.37 -13.29 2.69
CA PHE A 139 -7.37 -13.27 1.63
C PHE A 139 -5.94 -13.09 2.16
N ASN A 140 -5.72 -12.33 3.23
CA ASN A 140 -4.42 -12.23 3.90
C ASN A 140 -3.97 -13.57 4.48
N LYS A 141 -4.90 -14.30 5.13
CA LYS A 141 -4.64 -15.66 5.61
C LYS A 141 -4.33 -16.62 4.46
N LEU A 142 -5.04 -16.49 3.35
CA LEU A 142 -4.78 -17.27 2.14
C LEU A 142 -3.41 -16.95 1.54
N ASP A 143 -3.06 -15.68 1.40
CA ASP A 143 -1.79 -15.22 0.82
C ASP A 143 -0.57 -15.72 1.61
N VAL A 144 -0.64 -15.67 2.95
CA VAL A 144 0.43 -16.20 3.82
C VAL A 144 0.41 -17.74 3.90
N GLY A 145 -0.70 -18.39 3.55
CA GLY A 145 -0.87 -19.84 3.73
C GLY A 145 -1.00 -20.21 5.21
N HIS A 146 -1.90 -19.53 5.92
CA HIS A 146 -2.09 -19.67 7.36
C HIS A 146 -2.68 -21.04 7.75
N GLU A 147 -2.25 -21.62 8.88
CA GLU A 147 -2.68 -22.95 9.37
C GLU A 147 -4.11 -22.96 9.96
N GLY A 148 -4.66 -21.78 10.24
CA GLY A 148 -6.04 -21.61 10.68
C GLY A 148 -7.03 -22.20 9.68
N ARG A 149 -8.14 -22.76 10.18
CA ARG A 149 -9.13 -23.47 9.38
C ARG A 149 -10.37 -22.64 9.16
N VAL A 150 -11.01 -22.83 8.01
CA VAL A 150 -12.30 -22.27 7.65
C VAL A 150 -13.27 -23.41 7.34
N LEU A 151 -14.52 -23.27 7.79
CA LEU A 151 -15.59 -24.19 7.44
C LEU A 151 -16.24 -23.70 6.15
N LEU A 152 -16.24 -24.56 5.14
CA LEU A 152 -16.81 -24.31 3.84
C LEU A 152 -18.05 -25.19 3.65
N SER A 153 -19.14 -24.61 3.17
CA SER A 153 -20.41 -25.30 2.97
C SER A 153 -20.85 -25.25 1.51
N GLY A 154 -21.12 -26.41 0.92
CA GLY A 154 -21.73 -26.51 -0.39
C GLY A 154 -23.23 -26.24 -0.33
N GLN A 155 -23.68 -25.18 -1.02
CA GLN A 155 -25.10 -24.79 -1.04
C GLN A 155 -26.01 -25.88 -1.64
N ASN A 156 -25.51 -26.66 -2.59
CA ASN A 156 -26.31 -27.62 -3.35
C ASN A 156 -26.19 -29.08 -2.87
N ASP A 157 -25.04 -29.45 -2.29
CA ASP A 157 -24.70 -30.84 -1.98
C ASP A 157 -24.61 -31.11 -0.46
N GLY A 158 -24.77 -30.08 0.38
CA GLY A 158 -24.68 -30.20 1.84
C GLY A 158 -23.29 -30.57 2.36
N ALA A 159 -22.27 -30.61 1.49
CA ALA A 159 -20.89 -30.91 1.84
C ALA A 159 -20.35 -29.84 2.82
N LEU A 160 -19.80 -30.28 3.95
CA LEU A 160 -19.11 -29.44 4.92
C LEU A 160 -17.63 -29.82 4.96
N LEU A 161 -16.77 -28.88 4.60
CA LEU A 161 -15.33 -29.07 4.48
C LEU A 161 -14.60 -28.14 5.45
N LEU A 162 -13.87 -28.70 6.39
CA LEU A 162 -13.00 -27.95 7.30
C LEU A 162 -11.56 -28.00 6.79
N VAL A 163 -11.08 -26.89 6.23
CA VAL A 163 -9.80 -26.86 5.48
C VAL A 163 -8.94 -25.69 5.94
N SER A 164 -7.62 -25.83 5.92
CA SER A 164 -6.70 -24.75 6.26
C SER A 164 -6.52 -23.77 5.10
N PHE A 165 -6.18 -22.51 5.39
CA PHE A 165 -5.83 -21.57 4.32
C PHE A 165 -4.58 -22.00 3.54
N ARG A 166 -3.68 -22.75 4.18
CA ARG A 166 -2.51 -23.36 3.53
C ARG A 166 -2.91 -24.35 2.43
N ASP A 167 -3.87 -25.23 2.70
CA ASP A 167 -4.33 -26.22 1.72
C ASP A 167 -5.04 -25.53 0.55
N ILE A 168 -5.89 -24.53 0.85
CA ILE A 168 -6.59 -23.73 -0.18
C ILE A 168 -5.56 -23.01 -1.07
N LYS A 169 -4.50 -22.43 -0.48
CA LYS A 169 -3.42 -21.79 -1.22
C LYS A 169 -2.71 -22.79 -2.14
N ALA A 170 -2.34 -23.96 -1.63
CA ALA A 170 -1.65 -24.98 -2.41
C ALA A 170 -2.47 -25.42 -3.63
N VAL A 171 -3.78 -25.62 -3.46
CA VAL A 171 -4.69 -25.97 -4.55
C VAL A 171 -4.88 -24.82 -5.56
N LEU A 172 -4.89 -23.57 -5.08
CA LEU A 172 -4.95 -22.40 -5.97
C LEU A 172 -3.67 -22.25 -6.80
N GLU A 173 -2.51 -22.39 -6.17
CA GLU A 173 -1.21 -22.25 -6.83
C GLU A 173 -0.96 -23.35 -7.85
N ARG A 174 -1.07 -24.62 -7.43
CA ARG A 174 -0.86 -25.80 -8.28
C ARG A 174 -1.59 -25.69 -9.61
N SER A 175 -2.79 -25.16 -9.56
CA SER A 175 -3.62 -25.24 -10.73
C SER A 175 -3.79 -23.93 -11.48
N PHE A 176 -3.38 -22.83 -10.87
CA PHE A 176 -2.96 -21.68 -11.65
C PHE A 176 -1.70 -22.03 -12.47
N GLU A 177 -0.77 -22.83 -11.90
CA GLU A 177 0.40 -23.34 -12.63
C GLU A 177 0.01 -24.22 -13.83
N GLU A 178 -0.96 -25.13 -13.68
CA GLU A 178 -1.52 -25.93 -14.80
C GLU A 178 -2.04 -25.05 -15.93
N ILE A 179 -2.76 -23.96 -15.60
CA ILE A 179 -3.26 -22.99 -16.59
C ILE A 179 -2.10 -22.30 -17.29
N THR A 180 -1.11 -21.82 -16.54
CA THR A 180 0.01 -21.06 -17.11
C THR A 180 0.91 -21.93 -17.98
N ALA A 181 1.13 -23.19 -17.59
CA ALA A 181 1.93 -24.13 -18.36
C ALA A 181 1.34 -24.34 -19.78
N LEU A 182 0.03 -24.56 -19.88
CA LEU A 182 -0.65 -24.70 -21.16
C LEU A 182 -0.73 -23.39 -21.96
N ALA A 183 -0.74 -22.24 -21.29
CA ALA A 183 -0.67 -20.94 -21.95
C ALA A 183 0.71 -20.70 -22.58
N ASP A 184 1.78 -21.07 -21.89
CA ASP A 184 3.16 -20.90 -22.34
C ASP A 184 3.51 -21.86 -23.50
N GLU A 185 2.97 -23.09 -23.49
CA GLU A 185 3.12 -24.06 -24.59
C GLU A 185 2.55 -23.55 -25.92
N ARG A 186 1.59 -22.62 -25.89
CA ARG A 186 0.98 -22.07 -27.12
C ARG A 186 1.86 -21.06 -27.86
N GLY A 187 2.93 -20.54 -27.25
CA GLY A 187 3.88 -19.61 -27.88
C GLY A 187 3.25 -18.30 -28.41
N PRO A 188 4.02 -17.21 -28.60
CA PRO A 188 3.46 -15.98 -29.14
C PRO A 188 3.04 -16.21 -30.59
N SER A 189 1.75 -16.05 -30.87
CA SER A 189 1.21 -15.96 -32.24
C SER A 189 1.69 -14.68 -32.92
#